data_AF-A0A968A630-F1
#
_entry.id   AF-A0A968A630-F1
#
_cell.length_a   1.000
_cell.length_b   1.000
_cell.length_c   1.000
_cell.angle_alpha   90.00
_cell.angle_beta   90.00
_cell.angle_gamma   90.00
#
_symmetry.space_group_name_H-M   'P 1'
#
loop_
_entity.id
_entity.type
_entity.pdbx_description
1 polymer ?
#
loop_
_entity_poly.entity_id
_entity_poly.type
_entity_poly.pdbx_seq_one_letter_code
_entity_poly.pdbx_strand_id
1 'polypeptide(L)'
;MAEVVFSSWGGKIVDNRKGGEPEAAVFKLPENYLDEGKIGAFMGWDGVIVLDKDVDVVTMAAEYMKNVQEKYCCAKCTPGKRGTRVMMDTLSRILTGHGEESDLDTLTGLADLLDNCKCTLCMTAAKPVLDTVKYFREDYLAYLKGVRKSKKAKAYHAKLTAPCMDRCPAHIDIPTYVEEIKDYRHDESLATIRDYMPIPAVCGRVCPHPCETACR
;
A
#
# COMPACT_ATOMS: atom_id res chain seq x y z
N MET A 1 21.44 -6.20 9.70
CA MET A 1 19.97 -6.27 9.51
C MET A 1 19.41 -4.91 9.89
N ALA A 2 18.54 -4.31 9.10
CA ALA A 2 17.95 -3.01 9.44
C ALA A 2 17.08 -3.17 10.70
N GLU A 3 17.38 -2.38 11.73
CA GLU A 3 16.60 -2.35 12.97
C GLU A 3 15.24 -1.71 12.66
N VAL A 4 14.16 -2.47 12.85
CA VAL A 4 12.81 -1.99 12.54
C VAL A 4 12.35 -1.05 13.64
N VAL A 5 12.00 0.19 13.29
CA VAL A 5 11.47 1.18 14.23
C VAL A 5 9.99 0.91 14.49
N PHE A 6 9.23 0.62 13.43
CA PHE A 6 7.80 0.29 13.51
C PHE A 6 7.40 -0.63 12.36
N SER A 7 6.52 -1.60 12.60
CA SER A 7 5.90 -2.43 11.57
C SER A 7 4.45 -2.75 11.91
N SER A 8 3.54 -2.63 10.95
CA SER A 8 2.16 -3.15 11.02
C SER A 8 1.91 -4.35 10.10
N TRP A 9 2.96 -4.84 9.44
CA TRP A 9 2.86 -5.81 8.34
C TRP A 9 2.15 -7.11 8.74
N GLY A 10 1.15 -7.52 7.95
CA GLY A 10 0.41 -8.77 8.15
C GLY A 10 -0.40 -8.81 9.44
N GLY A 11 -0.77 -7.64 9.98
CA GLY A 11 -1.53 -7.50 11.22
C GLY A 11 -0.73 -7.77 12.50
N LYS A 12 0.59 -7.98 12.41
CA LYS A 12 1.46 -8.05 13.59
C LYS A 12 2.14 -6.71 13.81
N ILE A 13 1.84 -6.10 14.95
CA ILE A 13 2.39 -4.81 15.33
C ILE A 13 3.70 -5.01 16.06
N VAL A 14 4.75 -4.36 15.58
CA VAL A 14 6.06 -4.27 16.22
C VAL A 14 6.37 -2.79 16.39
N ASP A 15 6.54 -2.32 17.63
CA ASP A 15 6.79 -0.90 17.93
C ASP A 15 8.02 -0.75 18.83
N ASN A 16 9.19 -0.54 18.20
CA ASN A 16 10.46 -0.37 18.89
C ASN A 16 10.75 1.10 19.22
N ARG A 17 9.77 2.01 19.07
CA ARG A 17 9.94 3.45 19.37
C ARG A 17 10.08 3.75 20.87
N LYS A 18 9.51 2.90 21.74
CA LYS A 18 9.42 3.13 23.20
C LYS A 18 10.59 2.58 24.03
N GLY A 19 11.67 2.12 23.40
CA GLY A 19 12.92 1.79 24.09
C GLY A 19 12.89 0.51 24.93
N GLY A 20 12.44 -0.60 24.33
CA GLY A 20 12.55 -1.96 24.88
C GLY A 20 13.57 -2.82 24.11
N GLU A 21 13.67 -4.12 24.42
CA GLU A 21 14.42 -5.06 23.59
C GLU A 21 13.83 -5.06 22.16
N PRO A 22 14.67 -4.96 21.10
CA PRO A 22 14.18 -4.81 19.74
C PRO A 22 13.45 -6.08 19.31
N GLU A 23 12.14 -5.99 19.18
CA GLU A 23 11.34 -7.06 18.59
C GLU A 23 11.66 -7.16 17.10
N ALA A 24 12.03 -8.37 16.67
CA ALA A 24 12.35 -8.62 15.27
C ALA A 24 11.06 -8.56 14.42
N ALA A 25 11.11 -7.80 13.32
CA ALA A 25 10.01 -7.79 12.37
C ALA A 25 9.76 -9.19 11.78
N VAL A 26 8.48 -9.50 11.60
CA VAL A 26 8.00 -10.75 10.97
C VAL A 26 8.49 -10.85 9.53
N PHE A 27 8.61 -9.71 8.86
CA PHE A 27 9.03 -9.61 7.48
C PHE A 27 10.48 -9.08 7.40
N LYS A 28 11.37 -9.92 6.87
CA LYS A 28 12.78 -9.55 6.67
C LYS A 28 12.93 -8.85 5.33
N LEU A 29 13.00 -7.52 5.37
CA LEU A 29 13.41 -6.74 4.22
C LEU A 29 14.95 -6.79 4.07
N PRO A 30 15.47 -6.89 2.83
CA PRO A 30 16.88 -6.63 2.61
C PRO A 30 17.21 -5.17 2.98
N GLU A 31 18.42 -4.91 3.48
CA GLU A 31 18.83 -3.54 3.84
C GLU A 31 18.87 -2.61 2.62
N ASN A 32 19.16 -3.17 1.45
CA ASN A 32 19.18 -2.47 0.17
C ASN A 32 18.04 -2.99 -0.72
N TYR A 33 17.30 -2.09 -1.35
CA TYR A 33 16.36 -2.42 -2.41
C TYR A 33 17.03 -2.20 -3.76
N LEU A 34 17.49 -3.28 -4.41
CA LEU A 34 18.28 -3.19 -5.64
C LEU A 34 19.50 -2.24 -5.46
N ASP A 35 20.08 -1.74 -6.55
CA ASP A 35 21.22 -0.80 -6.52
C ASP A 35 20.85 0.62 -6.01
N GLU A 36 19.65 0.82 -5.46
CA GLU A 36 19.09 2.13 -5.07
C GLU A 36 19.39 2.54 -3.61
N GLY A 37 20.12 1.70 -2.86
CA GLY A 37 20.61 2.02 -1.52
C GLY A 37 19.68 1.59 -0.38
N LYS A 38 19.90 2.18 0.80
CA LYS A 38 19.25 1.76 2.05
C LYS A 38 17.77 2.13 2.11
N ILE A 39 16.92 1.17 2.45
CA ILE A 39 15.48 1.40 2.62
C ILE A 39 15.23 2.14 3.95
N GLY A 40 14.64 3.33 3.90
CA GLY A 40 14.23 4.08 5.10
C GLY A 40 12.84 3.68 5.61
N ALA A 41 11.90 3.43 4.68
CA ALA A 41 10.59 2.89 4.99
C ALA A 41 10.00 2.14 3.80
N PHE A 42 9.05 1.25 4.08
CA PHE A 42 8.35 0.42 3.12
C PHE A 42 6.84 0.48 3.38
N MET A 43 6.06 0.71 2.33
CA MET A 43 4.60 0.76 2.44
C MET A 43 3.94 -0.02 1.32
N GLY A 44 2.97 -0.87 1.66
CA GLY A 44 2.32 -1.74 0.69
C GLY A 44 0.96 -2.25 1.14
N TRP A 45 0.46 -3.25 0.40
CA TRP A 45 -0.89 -3.78 0.54
C TRP A 45 -1.19 -4.43 1.91
N ASP A 46 -0.16 -4.85 2.65
CA ASP A 46 -0.30 -5.55 3.93
C ASP A 46 0.20 -4.73 5.15
N GLY A 47 0.50 -3.44 4.95
CA GLY A 47 0.88 -2.52 6.03
C GLY A 47 2.08 -1.64 5.73
N VAL A 48 2.65 -1.07 6.79
CA VAL A 48 3.80 -0.17 6.74
C VAL A 48 4.94 -0.69 7.62
N ILE A 49 6.17 -0.53 7.15
CA ILE A 49 7.41 -0.83 7.88
C ILE A 49 8.28 0.42 7.84
N VAL A 50 8.70 0.93 8.99
CA VAL A 50 9.58 2.09 9.14
C VAL A 50 10.90 1.59 9.73
N LEU A 51 12.00 1.84 9.02
CA LEU A 51 13.36 1.42 9.39
C LEU A 51 14.19 2.60 9.89
N ASP A 52 13.89 3.82 9.41
CA ASP A 52 14.57 5.05 9.79
C ASP A 52 13.63 5.99 10.56
N LYS A 53 14.09 6.49 11.72
CA LYS A 53 13.36 7.43 12.59
C LYS A 53 13.20 8.80 11.95
N ASP A 54 14.03 9.15 10.98
CA ASP A 54 13.97 10.44 10.28
C ASP A 54 12.90 10.49 9.19
N VAL A 55 12.24 9.37 8.87
CA VAL A 55 11.19 9.31 7.85
C VAL A 55 9.93 10.01 8.33
N ASP A 56 9.44 10.94 7.51
CA ASP A 56 8.15 11.59 7.74
C ASP A 56 7.01 10.70 7.23
N VAL A 57 6.39 9.96 8.16
CA VAL A 57 5.35 8.98 7.86
C VAL A 57 4.10 9.62 7.25
N VAL A 58 3.75 10.84 7.67
CA VAL A 58 2.57 11.56 7.15
C VAL A 58 2.80 11.97 5.70
N THR A 59 3.99 12.48 5.38
CA THR A 59 4.35 12.83 3.99
C THR A 59 4.41 11.60 3.11
N MET A 60 4.99 10.51 3.62
CA MET A 60 5.02 9.22 2.95
C MET A 60 3.60 8.70 2.62
N ALA A 61 2.66 8.76 3.58
CA ALA A 61 1.27 8.37 3.39
C ALA A 61 0.58 9.19 2.29
N ALA A 62 0.82 10.50 2.25
CA ALA A 62 0.25 11.37 1.22
C ALA A 62 0.81 11.07 -0.18
N GLU A 63 2.13 10.92 -0.31
CA GLU A 63 2.78 10.60 -1.59
C GLU A 63 2.36 9.22 -2.10
N TYR A 64 2.20 8.25 -1.21
CA TYR A 64 1.64 6.94 -1.54
C TYR A 64 0.21 7.04 -2.06
N MET A 65 -0.68 7.75 -1.37
CA MET A 65 -2.06 7.90 -1.83
C MET A 65 -2.20 8.67 -3.13
N LYS A 66 -1.31 9.64 -3.35
CA LYS A 66 -1.18 10.29 -4.66
C LYS A 66 -0.84 9.27 -5.74
N ASN A 67 0.16 8.42 -5.52
CA ASN A 67 0.50 7.37 -6.48
C ASN A 67 -0.65 6.38 -6.70
N VAL A 68 -1.33 5.94 -5.63
CA VAL A 68 -2.53 5.06 -5.71
C VAL A 68 -3.58 5.68 -6.62
N GLN A 69 -3.93 6.94 -6.39
CA GLN A 69 -4.97 7.64 -7.12
C GLN A 69 -4.59 7.96 -8.57
N GLU A 70 -3.36 8.40 -8.82
CA GLU A 70 -2.94 8.92 -10.14
C GLU A 70 -2.43 7.82 -11.08
N LYS A 71 -1.78 6.77 -10.55
CA LYS A 71 -1.10 5.76 -11.37
C LYS A 71 -1.81 4.41 -11.39
N TYR A 72 -2.42 3.99 -10.28
CA TYR A 72 -2.89 2.61 -10.12
C TYR A 72 -4.42 2.48 -10.10
N CYS A 73 -5.16 3.52 -9.72
CA CYS A 73 -6.62 3.48 -9.70
C CYS A 73 -7.20 3.46 -11.12
N CYS A 74 -7.78 2.33 -11.53
CA CYS A 74 -8.44 2.19 -12.83
C CYS A 74 -9.77 2.96 -12.96
N ALA A 75 -10.26 3.54 -11.84
CA ALA A 75 -11.47 4.35 -11.77
C ALA A 75 -12.80 3.66 -12.20
N LYS A 76 -12.83 2.32 -12.30
CA LYS A 76 -14.01 1.52 -12.70
C LYS A 76 -15.10 1.37 -11.62
N CYS A 77 -14.77 1.66 -10.37
CA CYS A 77 -15.73 1.68 -9.26
C CYS A 77 -15.76 3.07 -8.61
N THR A 78 -16.95 3.56 -8.27
CA THR A 78 -17.13 4.83 -7.57
C THR A 78 -16.38 4.90 -6.24
N PRO A 79 -16.45 3.89 -5.33
CA PRO A 79 -15.71 3.94 -4.08
C PRO A 79 -14.20 4.02 -4.32
N GLY A 80 -13.64 3.29 -5.28
CA GLY A 80 -12.23 3.43 -5.66
C GLY A 80 -11.95 4.82 -6.22
N LYS A 81 -12.64 5.24 -7.28
CA LYS A 81 -12.38 6.52 -7.97
C LYS A 81 -12.49 7.75 -7.08
N ARG A 82 -13.52 7.80 -6.23
CA ARG A 82 -13.84 8.97 -5.40
C ARG A 82 -13.30 8.81 -3.98
N GLY A 83 -13.34 7.62 -3.40
CA GLY A 83 -12.84 7.38 -2.05
C GLY A 83 -11.34 7.59 -1.95
N THR A 84 -10.54 7.01 -2.85
CA THR A 84 -9.08 7.25 -2.82
C THR A 84 -8.71 8.69 -3.14
N ARG A 85 -9.55 9.40 -3.92
CA ARG A 85 -9.39 10.83 -4.23
C ARG A 85 -9.59 11.68 -2.99
N VAL A 86 -10.67 11.46 -2.24
CA VAL A 86 -10.93 12.15 -0.97
C VAL A 86 -9.77 11.90 -0.01
N MET A 87 -9.32 10.64 0.12
CA MET A 87 -8.20 10.30 1.01
C MET A 87 -6.90 11.01 0.64
N MET A 88 -6.57 11.09 -0.65
CA MET A 88 -5.43 11.85 -1.18
C MET A 88 -5.56 13.36 -0.94
N ASP A 89 -6.74 13.94 -1.22
CA ASP A 89 -6.99 15.37 -1.08
C ASP A 89 -6.95 15.77 0.41
N THR A 90 -7.51 14.98 1.31
CA THR A 90 -7.45 15.16 2.77
C THR A 90 -6.01 15.13 3.30
N LEU A 91 -5.20 14.13 2.91
CA LEU A 91 -3.79 14.06 3.31
C LEU A 91 -2.99 15.27 2.79
N SER A 92 -3.29 15.73 1.57
CA SER A 92 -2.66 16.93 1.00
C SER A 92 -3.06 18.21 1.75
N ARG A 93 -4.30 18.29 2.24
CA ARG A 93 -4.80 19.37 3.11
C ARG A 93 -4.07 19.39 4.45
N ILE A 94 -3.87 18.23 5.07
CA ILE A 94 -3.12 18.10 6.33
C ILE A 94 -1.67 18.57 6.13
N LEU A 95 -1.02 18.15 5.04
CA LEU A 95 0.37 18.57 4.75
C LEU A 95 0.53 20.07 4.49
N THR A 96 -0.49 20.72 3.93
CA THR A 96 -0.47 22.17 3.66
C THR A 96 -0.85 23.02 4.88
N GLY A 97 -1.15 22.39 6.02
CA GLY A 97 -1.53 23.09 7.25
C GLY A 97 -2.98 23.58 7.27
N HIS A 98 -3.80 23.12 6.33
CA HIS A 98 -5.24 23.39 6.26
C HIS A 98 -6.09 22.23 6.78
N GLY A 99 -5.46 21.27 7.47
CA GLY A 99 -6.17 20.14 8.06
C GLY A 99 -6.92 20.52 9.33
N GLU A 100 -7.96 19.74 9.63
CA GLU A 100 -8.73 19.80 10.86
C GLU A 100 -8.72 18.43 11.56
N GLU A 101 -9.07 18.37 12.85
CA GLU A 101 -9.13 17.08 13.55
C GLU A 101 -10.22 16.16 12.96
N SER A 102 -11.28 16.74 12.40
CA SER A 102 -12.34 16.08 11.64
C SER A 102 -11.84 15.35 10.38
N ASP A 103 -10.70 15.74 9.83
CA ASP A 103 -10.09 15.05 8.70
C ASP A 103 -9.62 13.65 9.08
N LEU A 104 -9.16 13.45 10.33
CA LEU A 104 -8.74 12.13 10.80
C LEU A 104 -9.92 11.17 10.88
N ASP A 105 -11.07 11.67 11.34
CA ASP A 105 -12.31 10.90 11.36
C ASP A 105 -12.78 10.58 9.94
N THR A 106 -12.66 11.55 9.03
CA THR A 106 -12.95 11.36 7.60
C THR A 106 -12.07 10.26 7.00
N LEU A 107 -10.76 10.26 7.27
CA LEU A 107 -9.84 9.22 6.80
C LEU A 107 -10.26 7.83 7.32
N THR A 108 -10.65 7.71 8.58
CA THR A 108 -11.11 6.43 9.14
C THR A 108 -12.45 5.98 8.58
N GLY A 109 -13.39 6.89 8.34
CA GLY A 109 -14.71 6.58 7.76
C GLY A 109 -14.66 6.18 6.29
N LEU A 110 -13.60 6.53 5.56
CA LEU A 110 -13.39 6.08 4.18
C LEU A 110 -13.06 4.59 4.08
N ALA A 111 -12.61 3.95 5.16
CA ALA A 111 -12.28 2.52 5.17
C ALA A 111 -13.50 1.66 4.74
N ASP A 112 -14.65 1.90 5.36
CA ASP A 112 -15.89 1.17 5.08
C ASP A 112 -16.37 1.38 3.63
N LEU A 113 -16.15 2.59 3.09
CA LEU A 113 -16.48 2.88 1.70
C LEU A 113 -15.56 2.11 0.74
N LEU A 114 -14.26 2.06 1.05
CA LEU A 114 -13.26 1.41 0.21
C LEU A 114 -13.37 -0.11 0.24
N ASP A 115 -13.87 -0.71 1.32
CA ASP A 115 -14.18 -2.14 1.39
C ASP A 115 -15.24 -2.59 0.37
N ASN A 116 -16.04 -1.66 -0.16
CA ASN A 116 -17.03 -1.92 -1.21
C ASN A 116 -16.47 -1.78 -2.64
N CYS A 117 -15.15 -1.73 -2.82
CA CYS A 117 -14.53 -1.65 -4.13
C CYS A 117 -14.71 -2.94 -4.97
N LYS A 118 -14.65 -2.81 -6.30
CA LYS A 118 -14.72 -3.97 -7.21
C LYS A 118 -13.47 -4.85 -7.19
N CYS A 119 -12.33 -4.25 -6.83
CA CYS A 119 -11.04 -4.92 -6.75
C CYS A 119 -10.36 -4.55 -5.45
N THR A 120 -9.29 -5.28 -5.15
CA THR A 120 -8.68 -5.32 -3.83
C THR A 120 -7.58 -4.28 -3.67
N LEU A 121 -7.17 -3.65 -4.78
CA LEU A 121 -6.16 -2.59 -4.81
C LEU A 121 -6.53 -1.41 -3.90
N CYS A 122 -7.73 -0.86 -4.04
CA CYS A 122 -8.15 0.31 -3.26
C CYS A 122 -8.42 -0.05 -1.79
N MET A 123 -8.90 -1.27 -1.52
CA MET A 123 -9.13 -1.80 -0.16
C MET A 123 -7.80 -1.93 0.58
N THR A 124 -6.82 -2.60 -0.03
CA THR A 124 -5.51 -2.86 0.56
C THR A 124 -4.64 -1.61 0.62
N ALA A 125 -4.81 -0.66 -0.32
CA ALA A 125 -4.12 0.62 -0.26
C ALA A 125 -4.57 1.49 0.92
N ALA A 126 -5.80 1.33 1.40
CA ALA A 126 -6.29 2.08 2.55
C ALA A 126 -5.62 1.66 3.86
N LYS A 127 -5.37 0.36 4.03
CA LYS A 127 -4.83 -0.24 5.27
C LYS A 127 -3.57 0.46 5.81
N PRO A 128 -2.47 0.62 5.04
CA PRO A 128 -1.27 1.26 5.57
C PRO A 128 -1.53 2.70 6.01
N VAL A 129 -2.42 3.44 5.35
CA VAL A 129 -2.77 4.82 5.74
C VAL A 129 -3.58 4.85 7.02
N LEU A 130 -4.50 3.91 7.20
CA LEU A 130 -5.26 3.78 8.45
C LEU A 130 -4.34 3.41 9.61
N ASP A 131 -3.36 2.53 9.36
CA ASP A 131 -2.32 2.21 10.34
C ASP A 131 -1.47 3.43 10.70
N THR A 132 -1.08 4.27 9.73
CA THR A 132 -0.34 5.49 10.04
C THR A 132 -1.17 6.47 10.86
N VAL A 133 -2.46 6.65 10.56
CA VAL A 133 -3.37 7.49 11.35
C VAL A 133 -3.51 6.96 12.78
N LYS A 134 -3.57 5.62 12.96
CA LYS A 134 -3.72 4.99 14.27
C LYS A 134 -2.45 5.06 15.12
N TYR A 135 -1.30 4.67 14.57
CA TYR A 135 -0.05 4.50 15.33
C TYR A 135 0.88 5.71 15.30
N PHE A 136 0.67 6.66 14.38
CA PHE A 136 1.40 7.92 14.28
C PHE A 136 0.47 9.13 14.46
N ARG A 137 -0.65 8.98 15.21
CA ARG A 137 -1.62 10.06 15.45
C ARG A 137 -0.98 11.36 15.95
N GLU A 138 0.05 11.26 16.78
CA GLU A 138 0.79 12.42 17.30
C GLU A 138 1.47 13.24 16.19
N ASP A 139 1.99 12.59 15.15
CA ASP A 139 2.59 13.26 14.00
C ASP A 139 1.53 14.01 13.20
N TYR A 140 0.35 13.42 12.98
CA TYR A 140 -0.77 14.10 12.34
C TYR A 140 -1.21 15.32 13.15
N LEU A 141 -1.37 15.19 14.47
CA LEU A 141 -1.72 16.31 15.36
C LEU A 141 -0.66 17.42 15.33
N ALA A 142 0.63 17.08 15.17
CA ALA A 142 1.70 18.07 15.05
C ALA A 142 1.62 18.87 13.73
N TYR A 143 1.17 18.26 12.63
CA TYR A 143 0.85 18.96 11.39
C TYR A 143 -0.36 19.88 11.55
N LEU A 144 -1.43 19.41 12.20
CA LEU A 144 -2.64 20.21 12.45
C LEU A 144 -2.36 21.44 13.32
N LYS A 145 -1.48 21.33 14.31
CA LYS A 145 -1.04 22.44 15.17
C LYS A 145 -0.04 23.38 14.49
N GLY A 146 0.40 23.09 13.27
CA GLY A 146 1.41 23.87 12.54
C GLY A 146 2.83 23.79 13.13
N VAL A 147 3.08 22.84 14.04
CA VAL A 147 4.38 22.65 14.70
C VAL A 147 5.38 21.96 13.77
N ARG A 148 4.88 21.08 12.89
CA ARG A 148 5.68 20.31 11.93
C ARG A 148 5.44 20.84 10.51
N LYS A 149 6.52 21.07 9.77
CA LYS A 149 6.49 21.41 8.34
C LYS A 149 6.79 20.17 7.51
N SER A 150 6.14 20.04 6.35
CA SER A 150 6.36 18.89 5.48
C SER A 150 7.83 18.83 5.04
N LYS A 151 8.41 17.63 5.18
CA LYS A 151 9.73 17.31 4.65
C LYS A 151 9.51 16.32 3.51
N LYS A 152 10.23 16.46 2.40
CA LYS A 152 10.22 15.44 1.33
C LYS A 152 10.46 14.07 1.96
N ALA A 153 9.65 13.08 1.60
CA ALA A 153 9.82 11.73 2.10
C ALA A 153 11.20 11.21 1.68
N LYS A 154 12.11 11.05 2.63
CA LYS A 154 13.43 10.47 2.35
C LYS A 154 13.25 8.97 2.08
N ALA A 155 13.85 8.49 0.98
CA ALA A 155 14.12 7.08 0.67
C ALA A 155 13.09 6.07 1.22
N TYR A 156 11.85 6.18 0.76
CA TYR A 156 10.83 5.16 1.03
C TYR A 156 10.45 4.44 -0.26
N HIS A 157 10.20 3.14 -0.16
CA HIS A 157 9.73 2.33 -1.27
C HIS A 157 8.28 1.95 -1.04
N ALA A 158 7.44 2.22 -2.03
CA ALA A 158 6.07 1.77 -2.05
C ALA A 158 5.93 0.58 -3.00
N LYS A 159 5.34 -0.52 -2.52
CA LYS A 159 4.92 -1.63 -3.40
C LYS A 159 3.40 -1.67 -3.44
N LEU A 160 2.83 -1.04 -4.46
CA LEU A 160 1.45 -1.27 -4.85
C LEU A 160 1.41 -2.47 -5.79
N THR A 161 1.00 -3.61 -5.28
CA THR A 161 0.74 -4.79 -6.10
C THR A 161 -0.42 -5.57 -5.51
N ALA A 162 -1.09 -6.36 -6.34
CA ALA A 162 -2.13 -7.23 -5.84
C ALA A 162 -1.49 -8.40 -5.08
N PRO A 163 -2.06 -8.83 -3.94
CA PRO A 163 -1.52 -9.94 -3.14
C PRO A 163 -1.33 -11.23 -3.96
N CYS A 164 -2.22 -11.45 -4.94
CA CYS A 164 -2.17 -12.59 -5.84
C CYS A 164 -0.95 -12.58 -6.77
N MET A 165 -0.46 -11.40 -7.20
CA MET A 165 0.76 -11.26 -8.01
C MET A 165 2.01 -11.56 -7.19
N ASP A 166 2.06 -11.10 -5.94
CA ASP A 166 3.18 -11.36 -5.03
C ASP A 166 3.34 -12.84 -4.69
N ARG A 167 2.23 -13.54 -4.55
CA ARG A 167 2.20 -14.99 -4.28
C ARG A 167 2.41 -15.84 -5.52
N CYS A 168 2.25 -15.28 -6.71
CA CYS A 168 2.48 -15.99 -7.95
C CYS A 168 3.99 -16.14 -8.18
N PRO A 169 4.54 -17.37 -8.32
CA PRO A 169 5.97 -17.55 -8.60
C PRO A 169 6.42 -16.93 -9.93
N ALA A 170 5.50 -16.82 -10.88
CA ALA A 170 5.72 -16.18 -12.18
C ALA A 170 5.36 -14.69 -12.20
N HIS A 171 4.89 -14.13 -11.07
CA HIS A 171 4.46 -12.73 -10.93
C HIS A 171 3.51 -12.24 -12.03
N ILE A 172 2.63 -13.14 -12.51
CA ILE A 172 1.63 -12.83 -13.55
C ILE A 172 0.70 -11.73 -13.05
N ASP A 173 0.31 -10.82 -13.94
CA ASP A 173 -0.73 -9.83 -13.69
C ASP A 173 -2.14 -10.47 -13.65
N ILE A 174 -2.40 -11.15 -12.54
CA ILE A 174 -3.65 -11.86 -12.26
C ILE A 174 -4.88 -10.94 -12.26
N PRO A 175 -4.85 -9.76 -11.62
CA PRO A 175 -5.98 -8.85 -11.64
C PRO A 175 -6.42 -8.46 -13.06
N THR A 176 -5.47 -8.11 -13.93
CA THR A 176 -5.76 -7.64 -15.28
C THR A 176 -6.39 -8.76 -16.13
N TYR A 177 -5.77 -9.94 -16.21
CA TYR A 177 -6.30 -10.99 -17.07
C TYR A 177 -7.67 -11.51 -16.58
N VAL A 178 -7.90 -11.57 -15.26
CA VAL A 178 -9.20 -11.98 -14.70
C VAL A 178 -10.28 -10.96 -15.04
N GLU A 179 -9.93 -9.67 -15.00
CA GLU A 179 -10.85 -8.60 -15.38
C GLU A 179 -11.18 -8.63 -16.87
N GLU A 180 -10.20 -8.93 -17.73
CA GLU A 180 -10.40 -9.10 -19.17
C GLU A 180 -11.31 -10.29 -19.47
N ILE A 181 -11.15 -11.43 -18.77
CA ILE A 181 -12.09 -12.56 -18.87
C ILE A 181 -13.50 -12.15 -18.48
N LYS A 182 -13.64 -11.40 -17.38
CA LYS A 182 -14.94 -10.93 -16.88
C LYS A 182 -15.65 -10.01 -17.86
N ASP A 183 -14.88 -9.21 -18.60
CA ASP A 183 -15.39 -8.32 -19.64
C ASP A 183 -15.52 -8.99 -21.02
N TYR A 184 -15.37 -10.33 -21.10
CA TYR A 184 -15.40 -11.12 -22.35
C TYR A 184 -14.31 -10.77 -23.38
N ARG A 185 -13.22 -10.14 -22.93
CA ARG A 185 -12.03 -9.80 -23.70
C ARG A 185 -11.00 -10.94 -23.63
N HIS A 186 -11.31 -12.05 -24.26
CA HIS A 186 -10.53 -13.28 -24.13
C HIS A 186 -9.16 -13.20 -24.82
N ASP A 187 -9.06 -12.48 -25.94
CA ASP A 187 -7.81 -12.33 -26.68
C ASP A 187 -6.81 -11.45 -25.91
N GLU A 188 -7.29 -10.36 -25.32
CA GLU A 188 -6.50 -9.48 -24.45
C GLU A 188 -6.06 -10.21 -23.18
N SER A 189 -6.96 -10.97 -22.55
CA SER A 189 -6.62 -11.82 -21.40
C SER A 189 -5.48 -12.79 -21.72
N LEU A 190 -5.56 -13.45 -22.87
CA LEU A 190 -4.51 -14.36 -23.30
C LEU A 190 -3.19 -13.62 -23.56
N ALA A 191 -3.24 -12.42 -24.14
CA ALA A 191 -2.06 -11.59 -24.36
C ALA A 191 -1.38 -11.20 -23.03
N THR A 192 -2.15 -10.70 -22.05
CA THR A 192 -1.68 -10.34 -20.71
C THR A 192 -0.97 -11.51 -20.02
N ILE A 193 -1.52 -12.73 -20.10
CA ILE A 193 -0.88 -13.91 -19.51
C ILE A 193 0.43 -14.25 -20.26
N ARG A 194 0.45 -14.07 -21.59
CA ARG A 194 1.60 -14.39 -22.44
C ARG A 194 2.81 -13.50 -22.24
N ASP A 195 2.63 -12.31 -21.68
CA ASP A 195 3.75 -11.43 -21.27
C ASP A 195 4.66 -12.09 -20.23
N TYR A 196 4.10 -12.98 -19.40
CA TYR A 196 4.82 -13.66 -18.32
C TYR A 196 5.03 -15.15 -18.61
N MET A 197 4.11 -15.78 -19.35
CA MET A 197 4.13 -17.22 -19.64
C MET A 197 3.94 -17.51 -21.12
N PRO A 198 4.98 -17.99 -21.83
CA PRO A 198 4.89 -18.29 -23.26
C PRO A 198 3.85 -19.35 -23.64
N ILE A 199 3.55 -20.29 -22.73
CA ILE A 199 2.66 -21.44 -22.95
C ILE A 199 1.57 -21.55 -21.85
N PRO A 200 0.65 -20.58 -21.76
CA PRO A 200 -0.28 -20.47 -20.63
C PRO A 200 -1.22 -21.67 -20.49
N ALA A 201 -1.57 -22.32 -21.61
CA ALA A 201 -2.38 -23.54 -21.62
C ALA A 201 -1.72 -24.75 -20.93
N VAL A 202 -0.38 -24.81 -20.92
CA VAL A 202 0.38 -25.89 -20.26
C VAL A 202 0.67 -25.50 -18.82
N CYS A 203 1.21 -24.28 -18.61
CA CYS A 203 1.54 -23.78 -17.28
C CYS A 203 0.32 -23.72 -16.35
N GLY A 204 -0.85 -23.36 -16.86
CA GLY A 204 -2.10 -23.34 -16.09
C GLY A 204 -2.52 -24.71 -15.57
N ARG A 205 -2.22 -25.81 -16.28
CA ARG A 205 -2.57 -27.18 -15.85
C ARG A 205 -1.74 -27.69 -14.68
N VAL A 206 -0.52 -27.16 -14.50
CA VAL A 206 0.38 -27.52 -13.40
C VAL A 206 0.39 -26.47 -12.28
N CYS A 207 -0.42 -25.42 -12.41
CA CYS A 207 -0.47 -24.34 -11.43
C CYS A 207 -0.97 -24.89 -10.08
N PRO A 208 -0.27 -24.62 -8.95
CA PRO A 208 -0.75 -24.96 -7.62
C PRO A 208 -1.73 -23.94 -7.04
N HIS A 209 -2.17 -22.96 -7.84
CA HIS A 209 -3.12 -21.91 -7.47
C HIS A 209 -2.80 -21.15 -6.16
N PRO A 210 -1.53 -20.76 -5.89
CA PRO A 210 -1.17 -20.09 -4.64
C PRO A 210 -1.84 -18.71 -4.51
N CYS A 211 -2.20 -18.11 -5.65
CA CYS A 211 -2.89 -16.84 -5.73
C CYS A 211 -4.31 -16.89 -5.18
N GLU A 212 -5.04 -18.01 -5.25
CA GLU A 212 -6.43 -18.09 -4.79
C GLU A 212 -6.54 -17.89 -3.27
N THR A 213 -5.59 -18.45 -2.53
CA THR A 213 -5.53 -18.28 -1.06
C THR A 213 -5.08 -16.89 -0.63
N ALA A 214 -4.40 -16.16 -1.51
CA ALA A 214 -3.83 -14.85 -1.23
C ALA A 214 -4.73 -13.71 -1.72
N CYS A 215 -5.52 -13.95 -2.77
CA CYS A 215 -6.47 -13.01 -3.31
C CYS A 215 -7.60 -12.81 -2.29
N ARG A 216 -7.63 -11.63 -1.66
CA ARG A 216 -8.66 -11.21 -0.71
C ARG A 216 -9.38 -10.01 -1.27
#